data_AF-A0A966ART6-F1
#
_entry.id   AF-A0A966ART6-F1
#
_cell.length_a   1.000
_cell.length_b   1.000
_cell.length_c   1.000
_cell.angle_alpha   90.00
_cell.angle_beta   90.00
_cell.angle_gamma   90.00
#
_symmetry.space_group_name_H-M   'P 1'
#
loop_
_entity.id
_entity.type
_entity.pdbx_description
1 polymer ?
#
loop_
_entity_poly.entity_id
_entity_poly.type
_entity_poly.pdbx_seq_one_letter_code
_entity_poly.pdbx_strand_id
1 'polypeptide(L)'
;MGWGSYPDVDAAAKIAQMLQDDGVFQGQQLLSLAKTQDAMRRTSVPDYPTGHPNERYLHAVWTVRTYTGNCTVDVPLMSGAGGNLVMMLPSGLSVIRFMDADDYEVSQTVQAVEGYRSSCM
;
A
#
# COMPACT_ATOMS: atom_id res chain seq x y z
N MET A 1 10.03 1.47 -1.88
CA MET A 1 11.15 1.23 -0.94
C MET A 1 12.39 1.86 -1.52
N GLY A 2 13.07 2.71 -0.76
CA GLY A 2 14.35 3.28 -1.18
C GLY A 2 15.45 2.21 -1.18
N TRP A 3 16.40 2.34 -2.10
CA TRP A 3 17.55 1.44 -2.19
C TRP A 3 18.44 1.57 -0.95
N GLY A 4 18.90 0.46 -0.39
CA GLY A 4 19.79 0.43 0.79
C GLY A 4 19.08 0.45 2.16
N SER A 5 17.75 0.37 2.21
CA SER A 5 17.02 0.11 3.45
C SER A 5 16.87 -1.39 3.72
N TYR A 6 17.01 -1.81 4.98
CA TYR A 6 16.89 -3.22 5.41
C TYR A 6 15.85 -3.38 6.55
N PRO A 7 14.57 -3.06 6.30
CA PRO A 7 13.54 -3.23 7.31
C PRO A 7 13.29 -4.72 7.56
N ASP A 8 13.05 -5.09 8.82
CA ASP A 8 12.43 -6.37 9.15
C ASP A 8 10.90 -6.28 9.07
N VAL A 9 10.23 -7.39 9.34
CA VAL A 9 8.76 -7.48 9.27
C VAL A 9 8.09 -6.54 10.28
N ASP A 10 8.68 -6.38 11.47
CA ASP A 10 8.14 -5.51 12.52
C ASP A 10 8.21 -4.03 12.14
N ALA A 11 9.35 -3.57 11.63
CA ALA A 11 9.51 -2.22 11.10
C ALA A 11 8.55 -1.95 9.94
N ALA A 12 8.43 -2.88 8.99
CA ALA A 12 7.50 -2.76 7.88
C ALA A 12 6.04 -2.68 8.34
N ALA A 13 5.64 -3.51 9.31
CA ALA A 13 4.30 -3.50 9.88
C ALA A 13 3.99 -2.19 10.60
N LYS A 14 4.93 -1.66 11.40
CA LYS A 14 4.77 -0.37 12.08
C LYS A 14 4.62 0.79 11.10
N ILE A 15 5.39 0.80 10.01
CA ILE A 15 5.27 1.82 8.97
C ILE A 15 3.90 1.70 8.26
N ALA A 16 3.47 0.49 7.89
CA ALA A 16 2.17 0.26 7.27
C ALA A 16 1.01 0.69 8.17
N GLN A 17 1.11 0.38 9.47
CA GLN A 17 0.12 0.79 10.47
C GLN A 17 0.08 2.31 10.61
N MET A 18 1.23 2.98 10.77
CA MET A 18 1.29 4.44 10.87
C MET A 18 0.69 5.13 9.64
N LEU A 19 0.92 4.61 8.42
CA LEU A 19 0.31 5.14 7.20
C LEU A 19 -1.21 4.95 7.19
N GLN A 20 -1.70 3.79 7.63
CA GLN A 20 -3.15 3.55 7.74
C GLN A 20 -3.80 4.35 8.87
N ASP A 21 -3.05 4.66 9.93
CA ASP A 21 -3.46 5.50 11.05
C ASP A 21 -3.19 6.99 10.79
N ASP A 22 -3.29 7.41 9.52
CA ASP A 22 -3.24 8.81 9.12
C ASP A 22 -1.95 9.54 9.55
N GLY A 23 -0.84 8.81 9.64
CA GLY A 23 0.48 9.34 9.96
C GLY A 23 0.79 9.42 11.46
N VAL A 24 -0.03 8.79 12.30
CA VAL A 24 0.15 8.75 13.75
C VAL A 24 0.91 7.50 14.16
N PHE A 25 1.92 7.66 15.03
CA PHE A 25 2.62 6.56 15.67
C PHE A 25 2.74 6.85 17.17
N GLN A 26 2.28 5.92 18.01
CA GLN A 26 2.30 6.07 19.47
C GLN A 26 1.67 7.38 19.98
N GLY A 27 0.56 7.79 19.34
CA GLY A 27 -0.16 9.03 19.71
C GLY A 27 0.49 10.33 19.22
N GLN A 28 1.63 10.26 18.54
CA GLN A 28 2.28 11.42 17.95
C GLN A 28 2.03 11.47 16.43
N GLN A 29 1.63 12.64 15.93
CA GLN A 29 1.54 12.92 14.50
C GLN A 29 2.96 13.05 13.92
N LEU A 30 3.41 12.06 13.15
CA LEU A 30 4.73 12.07 12.51
C LEU A 30 4.66 12.54 11.05
N LEU A 31 3.59 12.19 10.34
CA LEU A 31 3.34 12.61 8.96
C LEU A 31 2.17 13.60 8.89
N SER A 32 1.99 14.29 7.78
CA SER A 32 0.83 15.17 7.62
C SER A 32 -0.44 14.35 7.40
N LEU A 33 -1.47 14.55 8.24
CA LEU A 33 -2.80 13.93 8.09
C LEU A 33 -3.32 13.98 6.65
N ALA A 34 -3.37 15.19 6.06
CA ALA A 34 -3.88 15.38 4.71
C ALA A 34 -3.09 14.59 3.66
N LYS A 35 -1.75 14.68 3.69
CA LYS A 35 -0.91 13.98 2.71
C LYS A 35 -0.95 12.47 2.88
N THR A 36 -1.10 11.97 4.11
CA THR A 36 -1.25 10.53 4.35
C THR A 36 -2.61 10.04 3.84
N GLN A 37 -3.69 10.78 4.06
CA GLN A 37 -5.00 10.45 3.50
C GLN A 37 -5.01 10.45 1.96
N ASP A 38 -4.31 11.40 1.34
CA ASP A 38 -4.09 11.43 -0.10
C ASP A 38 -3.32 10.19 -0.57
N ALA A 39 -2.19 9.86 0.09
CA ALA A 39 -1.38 8.67 -0.22
C ALA A 39 -2.15 7.35 -0.07
N MET A 40 -3.06 7.28 0.92
CA MET A 40 -3.89 6.12 1.22
C MET A 40 -5.20 6.07 0.42
N ARG A 41 -5.36 6.93 -0.60
CA ARG A 41 -6.53 6.93 -1.50
C ARG A 41 -7.86 7.20 -0.81
N ARG A 42 -7.83 7.99 0.27
CA ARG A 42 -9.03 8.41 1.01
C ARG A 42 -9.62 9.72 0.48
N THR A 43 -8.92 10.39 -0.43
CA THR A 43 -9.32 11.64 -1.08
C THR A 43 -9.24 11.53 -2.60
N SER A 44 -9.77 12.51 -3.33
CA SER A 44 -9.79 12.53 -4.80
C SER A 44 -8.67 13.37 -5.42
N VAL A 45 -7.49 13.40 -4.79
CA VAL A 45 -6.34 14.15 -5.31
C VAL A 45 -5.80 13.49 -6.59
N PRO A 46 -5.52 14.27 -7.66
CA PRO A 46 -4.93 13.74 -8.88
C PRO A 46 -3.55 13.11 -8.68
N ASP A 47 -3.29 12.07 -9.46
CA ASP A 47 -2.05 11.29 -9.41
C ASP A 47 -0.98 11.75 -10.39
N TYR A 48 0.24 11.29 -10.13
CA TYR A 48 1.28 11.28 -11.14
C TYR A 48 1.12 10.08 -12.09
N PRO A 49 1.17 10.29 -13.42
CA PRO A 49 1.11 9.21 -14.39
C PRO A 49 2.38 8.35 -14.30
N THR A 50 2.22 7.03 -14.30
CA THR A 50 3.32 6.07 -14.27
C THR A 50 3.59 5.41 -15.62
N GLY A 51 2.76 5.70 -16.63
CA GLY A 51 2.77 5.00 -17.92
C GLY A 51 1.97 3.69 -17.94
N HIS A 52 1.47 3.23 -16.78
CA HIS A 52 0.63 2.04 -16.66
C HIS A 52 -0.81 2.40 -16.27
N PRO A 53 -1.84 1.84 -16.94
CA PRO A 53 -3.22 2.27 -16.76
C PRO A 53 -3.78 1.96 -15.37
N ASN A 54 -3.28 0.93 -14.70
CA ASN A 54 -3.73 0.48 -13.38
C ASN A 54 -2.78 0.88 -12.25
N GLU A 55 -1.75 1.67 -12.54
CA GLU A 55 -0.79 2.09 -11.53
C GLU A 55 -0.78 3.60 -11.40
N ARG A 56 -0.65 4.06 -10.17
CA ARG A 56 -0.56 5.47 -9.83
C ARG A 56 0.55 5.67 -8.82
N TYR A 57 1.03 6.90 -8.72
CA TYR A 57 2.01 7.27 -7.72
C TYR A 57 1.63 8.59 -7.09
N LEU A 58 1.66 8.65 -5.76
CA LEU A 58 1.38 9.87 -5.00
C LEU A 58 2.11 9.81 -3.65
N HIS A 59 2.73 10.92 -3.24
CA HIS A 59 3.41 11.06 -1.94
C HIS A 59 4.33 9.88 -1.54
N ALA A 60 5.14 9.40 -2.49
CA ALA A 60 6.07 8.29 -2.30
C ALA A 60 5.44 6.88 -2.16
N VAL A 61 4.14 6.75 -2.44
CA VAL A 61 3.39 5.50 -2.38
C VAL A 61 2.88 5.15 -3.77
N TRP A 62 3.09 3.88 -4.17
CA TRP A 62 2.49 3.32 -5.36
C TRP A 62 1.03 2.96 -5.08
N THR A 63 0.19 2.95 -6.09
CA THR A 63 -1.17 2.42 -5.97
C THR A 63 -1.43 1.51 -7.14
N VAL A 64 -1.83 0.28 -6.85
CA VAL A 64 -2.25 -0.68 -7.87
C VAL A 64 -3.75 -0.86 -7.77
N ARG A 65 -4.43 -0.66 -8.90
CA ARG A 65 -5.87 -0.85 -9.03
C ARG A 65 -6.15 -2.30 -9.39
N THR A 66 -6.88 -3.01 -8.53
CA THR A 66 -7.14 -4.44 -8.68
C THR A 66 -8.64 -4.72 -8.64
N TYR A 67 -9.12 -5.53 -9.57
CA TYR A 67 -10.49 -6.05 -9.54
C TYR A 67 -10.56 -7.32 -8.68
N THR A 68 -11.44 -7.31 -7.68
CA THR A 68 -11.59 -8.38 -6.68
C THR A 68 -12.74 -9.34 -7.03
N GLY A 69 -13.38 -9.16 -8.19
CA GLY A 69 -14.61 -9.87 -8.58
C GLY A 69 -15.89 -9.12 -8.18
N ASN A 70 -15.88 -8.40 -7.05
CA ASN A 70 -17.04 -7.65 -6.57
C ASN A 70 -16.89 -6.14 -6.79
N CYS A 71 -15.67 -5.62 -6.64
CA CYS A 71 -15.38 -4.22 -6.83
C CYS A 71 -13.95 -4.03 -7.35
N THR A 72 -13.60 -2.80 -7.66
CA THR A 72 -12.23 -2.41 -7.95
C THR A 72 -11.66 -1.69 -6.74
N VAL A 73 -10.55 -2.19 -6.22
CA VAL A 73 -9.87 -1.64 -5.04
C VAL A 73 -8.59 -0.95 -5.48
N ASP A 74 -8.34 0.23 -4.92
CA ASP A 74 -7.05 0.90 -5.03
C ASP A 74 -6.19 0.47 -3.83
N VAL A 75 -5.06 -0.18 -4.10
CA VAL A 75 -4.16 -0.73 -3.07
C VAL A 75 -2.89 0.12 -3.00
N PRO A 76 -2.80 1.07 -2.05
CA PRO A 76 -1.55 1.70 -1.68
C PRO A 76 -0.49 0.67 -1.31
N LEU A 77 0.72 0.82 -1.86
CA LEU A 77 1.82 -0.08 -1.57
C LEU A 77 3.20 0.58 -1.66
N MET A 78 4.14 0.00 -0.93
CA MET A 78 5.57 0.26 -1.08
C MET A 78 6.20 -0.95 -1.77
N SER A 79 6.74 -0.74 -2.98
CA SER A 79 7.45 -1.76 -3.76
C SER A 79 8.97 -1.57 -3.67
N GLY A 80 9.72 -2.67 -3.56
CA GLY A 80 11.19 -2.69 -3.51
C GLY A 80 11.78 -3.82 -4.33
N ALA A 81 13.03 -3.63 -4.77
CA ALA A 81 13.79 -4.60 -5.58
C ALA A 81 13.75 -6.03 -4.97
N GLY A 82 13.73 -7.06 -5.81
CA GLY A 82 13.57 -8.46 -5.41
C GLY A 82 12.12 -8.95 -5.35
N GLY A 83 11.13 -8.05 -5.51
CA GLY A 83 9.69 -8.37 -5.37
C GLY A 83 9.12 -8.07 -3.97
N ASN A 84 9.82 -7.23 -3.20
CA ASN A 84 9.44 -6.86 -1.85
C ASN A 84 8.24 -5.90 -1.86
N LEU A 85 7.22 -6.21 -1.04
CA LEU A 85 5.97 -5.45 -1.01
C LEU A 85 5.49 -5.20 0.42
N VAL A 86 4.99 -4.00 0.65
CA VAL A 86 4.15 -3.66 1.79
C VAL A 86 2.85 -3.07 1.24
N MET A 87 1.77 -3.83 1.28
CA MET A 87 0.46 -3.45 0.76
C MET A 87 -0.45 -3.03 1.91
N MET A 88 -1.22 -1.97 1.73
CA MET A 88 -2.14 -1.42 2.71
C MET A 88 -3.53 -1.34 2.07
N LEU A 89 -4.43 -2.23 2.46
CA LEU A 89 -5.75 -2.34 1.85
C LEU A 89 -6.75 -1.38 2.52
N PRO A 90 -7.79 -0.89 1.81
CA PRO A 90 -8.82 -0.05 2.40
C PRO A 90 -9.55 -0.70 3.59
N SER A 91 -9.58 -2.03 3.66
CA SER A 91 -10.12 -2.78 4.80
C SER A 91 -9.31 -2.62 6.11
N GLY A 92 -8.12 -2.00 6.05
CA GLY A 92 -7.19 -1.87 7.17
C GLY A 92 -6.25 -3.08 7.32
N LEU A 93 -6.27 -4.03 6.37
CA LEU A 93 -5.31 -5.13 6.35
C LEU A 93 -3.99 -4.68 5.72
N SER A 94 -2.89 -5.11 6.31
CA SER A 94 -1.56 -4.97 5.73
C SER A 94 -1.04 -6.33 5.26
N VAL A 95 -0.35 -6.35 4.12
CA VAL A 95 0.37 -7.53 3.65
C VAL A 95 1.83 -7.16 3.47
N ILE A 96 2.71 -7.96 4.06
CA ILE A 96 4.16 -7.77 3.96
C ILE A 96 4.73 -9.02 3.30
N ARG A 97 5.43 -8.82 2.19
CA ARG A 97 6.11 -9.87 1.44
C ARG A 97 7.56 -9.46 1.27
N PHE A 98 8.47 -10.27 1.79
CA PHE A 98 9.89 -10.17 1.46
C PHE A 98 10.31 -11.35 0.60
N MET A 99 10.94 -11.06 -0.54
CA MET A 99 11.37 -12.06 -1.50
C MET A 99 12.52 -11.55 -2.38
N ASP A 100 13.14 -12.47 -3.12
CA ASP A 100 14.27 -12.24 -4.02
C ASP A 100 14.07 -12.98 -5.35
N ALA A 101 12.85 -12.93 -5.90
CA ALA A 101 12.51 -13.59 -7.16
C ALA A 101 12.01 -12.62 -8.25
N ASP A 102 12.08 -11.31 -7.98
CA ASP A 102 11.63 -10.24 -8.88
C ASP A 102 10.18 -10.40 -9.38
N ASP A 103 9.31 -10.96 -8.53
CA ASP A 103 7.87 -11.00 -8.77
C ASP A 103 7.17 -9.83 -8.07
N TYR A 104 6.49 -9.00 -8.86
CA TYR A 104 5.76 -7.82 -8.43
C TYR A 104 4.25 -7.95 -8.66
N GLU A 105 3.77 -9.13 -9.08
CA GLU A 105 2.34 -9.41 -9.22
C GLU A 105 1.66 -9.38 -7.84
N VAL A 106 0.53 -8.67 -7.75
CA VAL A 106 -0.22 -8.47 -6.50
C VAL A 106 -1.68 -8.91 -6.57
N SER A 107 -2.26 -9.07 -7.76
CA SER A 107 -3.70 -9.28 -7.92
C SER A 107 -4.19 -10.54 -7.23
N GLN A 108 -3.46 -11.65 -7.32
CA GLN A 108 -3.84 -12.89 -6.62
C GLN A 108 -3.77 -12.73 -5.10
N THR A 109 -2.77 -11.99 -4.61
CA THR A 109 -2.61 -11.73 -3.18
C THR A 109 -3.75 -10.85 -2.66
N VAL A 110 -4.09 -9.78 -3.40
CA VAL A 110 -5.21 -8.90 -3.08
C VAL A 110 -6.52 -9.70 -3.05
N GLN A 111 -6.80 -10.51 -4.07
CA GLN A 111 -7.99 -11.36 -4.11
C GLN A 111 -8.08 -12.34 -2.93
N ALA A 112 -6.95 -12.96 -2.55
CA ALA A 112 -6.92 -13.86 -1.40
C ALA A 112 -7.19 -13.12 -0.07
N VAL A 113 -6.64 -11.91 0.09
CA VAL A 113 -6.75 -11.10 1.31
C VAL A 113 -8.18 -10.56 1.49
N GLU A 114 -8.86 -10.24 0.39
CA GLU A 114 -10.28 -9.85 0.42
C GLU A 114 -11.20 -10.93 1.02
N GLY A 115 -10.79 -12.21 0.99
CA GLY A 115 -11.48 -13.29 1.67
C GLY A 115 -11.38 -13.25 3.21
N TYR A 116 -10.40 -12.54 3.77
CA TYR A 116 -10.24 -12.36 5.22
C TYR A 116 -11.00 -11.14 5.73
N ARG A 117 -10.89 -10.00 5.02
CA ARG A 117 -11.64 -8.79 5.30
C ARG A 117 -11.80 -7.98 4.02
N SER A 118 -13.04 -7.78 3.59
CA SER A 118 -13.29 -7.09 2.34
C SER A 118 -13.01 -5.58 2.45
N SER A 119 -12.40 -5.04 1.40
CA SER A 119 -12.24 -3.62 1.11
C SER A 119 -13.35 -3.06 0.24
N CYS A 120 -14.23 -3.92 -0.30
CA CYS A 120 -15.44 -3.50 -1.01
C CYS A 120 -16.48 -3.05 0.03
N MET A 121 -16.68 -1.74 0.12
CA MET A 121 -17.74 -1.11 0.93
C MET A 121 -18.99 -0.86 0.08
#